data_AF-A0A5C7P8D6-F1
#
_entry.id   AF-A0A5C7P8D6-F1
#
_cell.length_a   1.000
_cell.length_b   1.000
_cell.length_c   1.000
_cell.angle_alpha   90.00
_cell.angle_beta   90.00
_cell.angle_gamma   90.00
#
_symmetry.space_group_name_H-M   'P 1'
#
loop_
_entity.id
_entity.type
_entity.pdbx_description
1 polymer ?
#
loop_
_entity_poly.entity_id
_entity_poly.type
_entity_poly.pdbx_seq_one_letter_code
_entity_poly.pdbx_strand_id
1 'polypeptide(L)' 'MTDEQIKYMVDRFLGWKIPRDQFYPDGGVSFDREPFNTHTPHPMVYEPTGTNVFDAVTATAMVRHMIDGMPGK' A
#
# COMPACT_ATOMS: atom_id res chain seq x y z
N MET A 1 17.27 -0.06 5.57
CA MET A 1 16.55 -1.14 6.28
C MET A 1 17.47 -2.34 6.29
N THR A 2 17.72 -2.96 7.44
CA THR A 2 18.34 -4.29 7.47
C THR A 2 17.29 -5.37 7.18
N ASP A 3 17.71 -6.58 6.83
CA ASP A 3 16.78 -7.71 6.64
C ASP A 3 16.00 -8.03 7.92
N GLU A 4 16.62 -7.86 9.08
CA GLU A 4 15.97 -8.00 10.39
C GLU A 4 14.85 -6.97 10.60
N GLN A 5 15.10 -5.71 10.22
CA GLN A 5 14.09 -4.66 10.25
C GLN A 5 12.96 -4.93 9.25
N ILE A 6 13.26 -5.43 8.04
CA ILE A 6 12.24 -5.84 7.06
C ILE A 6 11.39 -6.97 7.63
N LYS A 7 12.03 -8.00 8.19
CA LYS A 7 11.32 -9.14 8.80
C LYS A 7 10.40 -8.66 9.92
N TYR A 8 10.89 -7.78 10.80
CA TYR A 8 10.10 -7.20 11.88
C TYR A 8 8.84 -6.49 11.34
N MET A 9 9.01 -5.62 10.33
CA MET A 9 7.89 -4.89 9.74
C MET A 9 6.87 -5.83 9.08
N VAL A 10 7.32 -6.88 8.39
CA VAL A 10 6.45 -7.88 7.75
C VAL A 10 5.67 -8.68 8.80
N ASP A 11 6.32 -9.14 9.87
CA ASP A 11 5.65 -9.86 10.96
C ASP A 11 4.54 -8.99 11.59
N ARG A 12 4.82 -7.69 11.78
CA ARG A 12 3.85 -6.71 12.30
C ARG A 12 2.71 -6.45 11.33
N PHE A 13 3.02 -6.26 10.04
CA PHE A 13 2.02 -6.08 8.99
C PHE A 13 1.02 -7.24 8.93
N LEU A 14 1.51 -8.48 8.98
CA LEU A 14 0.66 -9.68 8.94
C LEU A 14 -0.14 -9.89 10.23
N GLY A 15 0.34 -9.35 11.36
CA GLY A 15 -0.37 -9.38 12.63
C GLY A 15 -1.42 -8.28 12.82
N TRP A 16 -1.42 -7.25 11.97
CA TRP A 16 -2.35 -6.13 12.10
C TRP A 16 -3.78 -6.54 11.76
N LYS A 17 -4.70 -6.30 12.70
CA LYS A 17 -6.14 -6.48 12.46
C LYS A 17 -6.70 -5.21 11.86
N ILE A 18 -7.20 -5.31 10.64
CA ILE A 18 -7.87 -4.20 9.97
C ILE A 18 -9.15 -3.86 10.75
N PRO A 19 -9.33 -2.61 11.23
CA PRO A 19 -10.57 -2.19 11.85
C PRO A 19 -11.74 -2.33 10.85
N ARG A 20 -12.84 -2.97 11.27
CA ARG A 20 -13.95 -3.30 10.36
C ARG A 20 -14.65 -2.07 9.79
N ASP A 21 -14.67 -0.99 10.54
CA ASP A 21 -15.19 0.33 10.17
C ASP A 21 -14.32 1.04 9.11
N GLN A 22 -13.08 0.58 8.93
CA GLN A 22 -12.08 1.14 8.02
C GLN A 22 -11.64 0.14 6.94
N PHE A 23 -12.38 -0.96 6.78
CA PHE A 23 -12.20 -1.88 5.68
C PHE A 23 -12.99 -1.37 4.47
N TYR A 24 -12.27 -0.81 3.49
CA TYR A 24 -12.85 -0.27 2.27
C TYR A 24 -12.51 -1.19 1.10
N PRO A 25 -13.30 -2.24 0.84
CA PRO A 25 -13.12 -3.04 -0.37
C PRO A 25 -13.23 -2.12 -1.58
N ASP A 26 -12.19 -2.13 -2.42
CA ASP A 26 -11.98 -1.30 -3.60
C ASP A 26 -11.39 0.11 -3.37
N GLY A 27 -11.13 0.51 -2.10
CA GLY A 27 -10.20 1.55 -1.59
C GLY A 27 -9.82 2.79 -2.42
N GLY A 28 -10.60 3.18 -3.43
CA GLY A 28 -10.29 4.29 -4.34
C GLY A 28 -9.24 4.00 -5.41
N VAL A 29 -8.75 2.76 -5.56
CA VAL A 29 -7.85 2.42 -6.68
C VAL A 29 -8.68 2.06 -7.91
N SER A 30 -8.73 2.99 -8.86
CA SER A 30 -9.24 2.77 -10.21
C SER A 30 -8.08 2.93 -11.18
N PHE A 31 -7.94 1.99 -12.11
CA PHE A 31 -7.00 2.11 -13.22
C PHE A 31 -7.65 1.59 -14.50
N ASP A 32 -7.33 2.24 -15.61
CA ASP A 32 -7.68 1.75 -16.93
C ASP A 32 -6.52 0.89 -17.44
N ARG A 33 -6.83 -0.33 -17.87
CA ARG A 33 -5.84 -1.24 -18.48
C ARG A 33 -5.46 -0.82 -19.88
N GLU A 34 -6.29 -0.02 -20.53
CA GLU A 34 -6.03 0.41 -21.90
C GLU A 34 -4.86 1.41 -21.91
N PRO A 35 -3.89 1.24 -22.83
CA PRO A 35 -2.84 2.23 -23.01
C PRO A 35 -3.43 3.57 -23.46
N PHE A 36 -2.91 4.67 -22.92
CA PHE A 36 -3.17 6.01 -23.41
C PHE A 36 -2.10 6.45 -24.42
N ASN A 37 -2.35 7.53 -25.16
CA ASN A 37 -1.48 8.04 -26.22
C ASN A 37 -1.18 7.02 -27.34
N THR A 38 -2.08 6.06 -27.57
CA THR A 38 -1.96 5.02 -28.62
C THR A 38 -1.86 5.59 -30.04
N HIS A 39 -2.26 6.84 -30.25
CA HIS A 39 -2.13 7.57 -31.51
C HIS A 39 -0.77 8.28 -31.67
N THR A 40 0.15 8.11 -30.73
CA THR A 40 1.48 8.74 -30.73
C THR A 40 2.59 7.66 -30.77
N PRO A 41 3.86 8.03 -31.07
CA PRO A 41 4.99 7.10 -30.99
C PRO A 41 5.31 6.57 -29.57
N HIS A 42 4.64 7.09 -28.54
CA HIS A 42 4.92 6.79 -27.13
C HIS A 42 3.63 6.38 -26.38
N PRO A 43 3.05 5.22 -26.69
CA PRO A 43 1.96 4.67 -25.90
C PRO A 43 2.43 4.40 -24.46
N MET A 44 1.54 4.63 -23.49
CA MET A 44 1.83 4.46 -22.07
C MET A 44 0.66 3.76 -21.38
N VAL A 45 0.92 3.04 -20.29
CA VAL A 45 -0.08 2.33 -19.49
C VAL A 45 -0.21 3.01 -18.13
N TYR A 46 -1.44 3.12 -17.61
CA TYR A 46 -1.66 3.54 -16.23
C TYR A 46 -1.32 2.40 -15.27
N GLU A 47 -0.33 2.61 -14.41
CA GLU A 47 -0.05 1.69 -13.31
C GLU A 47 -0.83 2.14 -12.06
N PRO A 48 -1.60 1.25 -11.41
CA PRO A 48 -2.33 1.61 -10.21
C PRO A 48 -1.36 2.01 -9.10
N THR A 49 -1.62 3.15 -8.47
CA THR A 49 -0.88 3.61 -7.29
C THR A 49 -1.77 3.57 -6.06
N GLY A 50 -1.23 3.10 -4.93
CA GLY A 50 -1.93 3.09 -3.64
C GLY A 50 -2.40 1.69 -3.22
N THR A 51 -3.48 1.64 -2.46
CA THR A 51 -4.07 0.40 -1.94
C THR A 51 -5.58 0.42 -2.09
N ASN A 52 -6.17 -0.70 -2.47
CA ASN A 52 -7.61 -0.88 -2.63
C ASN A 52 -8.29 -1.34 -1.32
N VAL A 53 -7.62 -1.20 -0.16
CA VAL A 53 -8.11 -1.69 1.13
C VAL A 53 -8.21 -0.58 2.18
N PHE A 54 -7.32 0.41 2.11
CA PHE A 54 -7.16 1.45 3.13
C PHE A 54 -7.33 2.85 2.54
N ASP A 55 -7.93 3.75 3.32
CA ASP A 55 -7.78 5.18 3.11
C ASP A 55 -6.44 5.68 3.67
N ALA A 56 -6.15 6.97 3.49
CA ALA A 56 -4.89 7.58 3.95
C ALA A 56 -4.71 7.49 5.47
N VAL A 57 -5.80 7.55 6.25
CA VAL A 57 -5.75 7.49 7.72
C VAL A 57 -5.35 6.10 8.19
N THR A 58 -6.03 5.08 7.65
CA THR A 58 -5.78 3.67 7.99
C THR A 58 -4.40 3.22 7.53
N ALA A 59 -3.98 3.65 6.33
CA ALA A 59 -2.63 3.40 5.83
C ALA A 59 -1.56 4.02 6.75
N THR A 60 -1.79 5.23 7.26
CA THR A 60 -0.88 5.88 8.21
C THR A 60 -0.78 5.09 9.52
N ALA A 61 -1.91 4.62 10.05
CA ALA A 61 -1.94 3.81 11.27
C ALA A 61 -1.18 2.49 11.09
N MET A 62 -1.36 1.82 9.95
CA MET A 62 -0.61 0.61 9.59
C MET A 62 0.90 0.87 9.55
N VAL A 63 1.34 1.95 8.90
CA VAL A 63 2.77 2.30 8.83
C VAL A 63 3.34 2.56 10.22
N ARG A 64 2.63 3.30 11.08
CA ARG A 64 3.03 3.50 12.47
C ARG A 64 3.14 2.19 13.24
N HIS A 65 2.20 1.26 13.04
CA HIS A 65 2.24 -0.05 13.67
C HIS A 65 3.45 -0.90 13.25
N MET A 66 3.83 -0.84 11.97
CA MET A 66 4.98 -1.58 11.43
C MET A 66 6.31 -1.10 12.02
N ILE A 67 6.45 0.21 12.29
CA ILE A 67 7.70 0.80 12.78
C ILE A 67 7.75 0.97 14.30
N ASP A 68 6.62 0.84 15.00
CA ASP A 68 6.55 0.89 16.45
C ASP A 68 7.39 -0.22 17.06
N GLY A 69 8.32 0.14 17.96
CA GLY A 69 9.25 -0.81 18.59
C GLY A 69 10.32 -1.39 17.65
N MET A 70 10.48 -0.84 16.44
CA MET A 70 11.48 -1.30 15.49
C MET A 70 12.89 -1.21 16.10
N PRO A 71 13.70 -2.28 16.03
CA PRO A 71 15.05 -2.26 16.58
C PRO A 71 15.89 -1.17 15.90
N GLY A 72 16.63 -0.42 16.74
CA GLY A 72 17.61 0.56 16.28
C GLY A 72 18.71 -0.09 15.44
N LYS A 73 19.51 0.73 14.76
CA LYS A 73 20.76 0.25 14.16
C LYS A 73 21.75 -0.17 15.24
#